data_AF-A0A371I923-F1
#
_entry.id   AF-A0A371I923-F1
#
_cell.length_a   1.000
_cell.length_b   1.000
_cell.length_c   1.000
_cell.angle_alpha   90.00
_cell.angle_beta   90.00
_cell.angle_gamma   90.00
#
_symmetry.space_group_name_H-M   'P 1'
#
loop_
_entity.id
_entity.type
_entity.pdbx_description
1 polymer ?
#
loop_
_entity_poly.entity_id
_entity_poly.type
_entity_poly.pdbx_seq_one_letter_code
_entity_poly.pdbx_strand_id
1 'polypeptide(L)'
;MVHLLEQTQSYELKSRLIRLLPRFYGLASEDPYKHLKEFHVVCSTMRPHGIPKDHIKMKAFPFFLDGAAKDWLYLQPVLFNT
;
A
#
# COMPACT_ATOMS: atom_id res chain seq x y z
N MET A 1 13.51 -17.33 21.45
CA MET A 1 13.76 -16.80 20.11
C MET A 1 12.95 -17.61 19.09
N VAL A 2 11.60 -17.53 19.14
CA VAL A 2 10.68 -18.20 18.18
C VAL A 2 9.34 -17.42 18.13
N HIS A 3 9.38 -16.13 17.78
CA HIS A 3 8.15 -15.34 17.57
C HIS A 3 8.23 -14.37 16.38
N LEU A 4 9.24 -14.49 15.51
CA LEU A 4 9.46 -13.53 14.42
C LEU A 4 9.28 -14.10 13.00
N LEU A 5 8.92 -15.38 12.82
CA LEU A 5 8.95 -16.01 11.50
C LEU A 5 7.62 -16.53 10.94
N GLU A 6 6.48 -16.38 11.62
CA GLU A 6 5.24 -17.05 11.18
C GLU A 6 4.00 -16.15 11.02
N GLN A 7 4.12 -14.98 10.37
CA GLN A 7 2.93 -14.34 9.77
C GLN A 7 3.16 -13.78 8.36
N THR A 8 3.97 -14.47 7.55
CA THR A 8 3.86 -14.36 6.09
C THR A 8 2.71 -15.23 5.59
N GLN A 9 1.52 -15.10 6.20
CA GLN A 9 0.32 -15.60 5.55
C GLN A 9 0.21 -14.80 4.25
N SER A 10 0.50 -15.45 3.12
CA SER A 10 0.46 -14.82 1.80
C SER A 10 -1.01 -14.54 1.47
N TYR A 11 -1.53 -13.43 1.97
CA TYR A 11 -2.83 -12.93 1.56
C TYR A 11 -2.62 -12.12 0.27
N GLU A 12 -3.41 -12.43 -0.73
CA GLU A 12 -3.44 -11.70 -2.00
C GLU A 12 -4.43 -10.54 -1.91
N LEU A 13 -4.03 -9.37 -2.41
CA LEU A 13 -4.96 -8.26 -2.59
C LEU A 13 -5.86 -8.58 -3.77
N LYS A 14 -7.18 -8.66 -3.53
CA LYS A 14 -8.16 -8.89 -4.59
C LYS A 14 -8.11 -7.73 -5.58
N SER A 15 -8.02 -8.03 -6.87
CA SER A 15 -7.98 -7.03 -7.96
C SER A 15 -9.13 -6.02 -7.90
N ARG A 16 -10.33 -6.46 -7.50
CA ARG A 16 -11.49 -5.57 -7.28
C ARG A 16 -11.23 -4.50 -6.22
N LEU A 17 -10.49 -4.82 -5.16
CA LEU A 17 -10.14 -3.88 -4.10
C LEU A 17 -9.01 -2.95 -4.54
N ILE A 18 -8.05 -3.45 -5.32
CA ILE A 18 -6.98 -2.64 -5.90
C ILE A 18 -7.56 -1.53 -6.79
N ARG A 19 -8.62 -1.83 -7.56
CA ARG A 19 -9.32 -0.83 -8.40
C ARG A 19 -10.04 0.27 -7.60
N LEU A 20 -10.25 0.08 -6.30
CA LEU A 20 -10.86 1.09 -5.44
C LEU A 20 -9.83 2.05 -4.82
N LEU A 21 -8.55 1.73 -4.92
CA LEU A 21 -7.51 2.60 -4.40
C LEU A 21 -7.51 3.92 -5.18
N PRO A 22 -7.38 5.07 -4.49
CA PRO A 22 -7.10 6.32 -5.18
C PRO A 22 -5.76 6.21 -5.92
N ARG A 23 -5.58 7.03 -6.94
CA ARG A 23 -4.32 7.16 -7.68
C ARG A 23 -3.64 8.45 -7.27
N PHE A 24 -2.38 8.35 -6.87
CA PHE A 24 -1.53 9.50 -6.61
C PHE A 24 -0.43 9.55 -7.66
N TYR A 25 -0.42 10.60 -8.46
CA TYR A 25 0.51 10.75 -9.60
C TYR A 25 1.80 11.49 -9.22
N GLY A 26 1.80 12.21 -8.09
CA GLY A 26 2.91 13.05 -7.64
C GLY A 26 2.95 14.41 -8.35
N LEU A 27 1.80 14.91 -8.81
CA LEU A 27 1.71 16.20 -9.49
C LEU A 27 1.71 17.35 -8.47
N ALA A 28 2.26 18.50 -8.86
CA ALA A 28 2.27 19.70 -8.01
C ALA A 28 0.86 20.23 -7.67
N SER A 29 -0.15 19.85 -8.46
CA SER A 29 -1.56 20.18 -8.24
C SER A 29 -2.29 19.23 -7.28
N GLU A 30 -1.69 18.09 -6.94
CA GLU A 30 -2.28 17.12 -6.02
C GLU A 30 -1.94 17.48 -4.57
N ASP A 31 -2.90 17.31 -3.66
CA ASP A 31 -2.66 17.39 -2.22
C ASP A 31 -2.27 16.00 -1.68
N PRO A 32 -1.01 15.78 -1.25
CA PRO A 32 -0.58 14.48 -0.75
C PRO A 32 -1.33 14.03 0.51
N TYR A 33 -1.72 14.96 1.39
CA TYR A 33 -2.42 14.64 2.62
C TYR A 33 -3.84 14.16 2.36
N LYS A 34 -4.52 14.78 1.39
CA LYS A 34 -5.84 14.33 0.94
C LYS A 34 -5.77 12.91 0.39
N HIS A 35 -4.83 12.62 -0.50
CA HIS A 35 -4.68 11.30 -1.10
C HIS A 35 -4.29 10.22 -0.08
N LEU A 36 -3.44 10.55 0.90
CA LEU A 36 -3.12 9.63 2.01
C LEU A 36 -4.33 9.32 2.90
N LYS A 37 -5.18 10.32 3.18
CA LYS A 37 -6.44 10.08 3.92
C LYS A 37 -7.37 9.15 3.16
N GLU A 38 -7.57 9.39 1.86
CA GLU A 38 -8.40 8.53 1.00
C GLU A 38 -7.84 7.10 0.93
N PHE A 39 -6.53 6.96 0.78
CA PHE A 39 -5.84 5.67 0.83
C PHE A 39 -6.10 4.92 2.14
N HIS A 40 -5.96 5.61 3.29
CA HIS A 40 -6.24 5.02 4.60
C HIS A 40 -7.68 4.55 4.74
N VAL A 41 -8.64 5.34 4.27
CA VAL A 41 -10.07 4.96 4.28
C VAL A 41 -10.27 3.70 3.45
N VAL A 42 -9.78 3.65 2.21
CA VAL A 42 -9.97 2.49 1.33
C VAL A 42 -9.31 1.24 1.92
N CYS A 43 -8.06 1.31 2.38
CA CYS A 43 -7.39 0.18 3.03
C CYS A 43 -8.12 -0.30 4.29
N SER A 44 -8.76 0.59 5.04
CA SER A 44 -9.51 0.21 6.25
C SER A 44 -10.74 -0.67 5.96
N THR A 45 -11.28 -0.58 4.74
CA THR A 45 -12.41 -1.41 4.28
C THR A 45 -11.98 -2.80 3.83
N MET A 46 -10.69 -3.00 3.52
CA MET A 46 -10.13 -4.30 3.21
C MET A 46 -9.94 -5.06 4.54
N ARG A 47 -10.81 -6.04 4.83
CA ARG A 47 -10.78 -6.79 6.11
C ARG A 47 -10.38 -8.26 5.90
N PRO A 48 -9.09 -8.57 5.64
CA PRO A 48 -8.58 -9.92 5.77
C PRO A 48 -8.56 -10.33 7.25
N HIS A 49 -9.13 -11.49 7.56
CA HIS A 49 -9.10 -12.08 8.90
C HIS A 49 -7.67 -12.44 9.29
N GLY A 50 -7.26 -12.09 10.51
CA GLY A 50 -5.95 -12.48 11.07
C GLY A 50 -4.74 -11.69 10.54
N ILE A 51 -4.94 -10.68 9.68
CA ILE A 51 -3.86 -9.86 9.11
C ILE A 51 -3.84 -8.47 9.76
N PRO A 52 -2.67 -7.99 10.23
CA PRO A 52 -2.53 -6.62 10.71
C PRO A 52 -2.89 -5.58 9.64
N LYS A 53 -3.61 -4.52 10.03
CA LYS A 53 -4.06 -3.47 9.08
C LYS A 53 -2.91 -2.82 8.31
N ASP A 54 -1.74 -2.70 8.95
CA ASP A 54 -0.59 -2.05 8.33
C ASP A 54 0.06 -2.93 7.26
N HIS A 55 -0.08 -4.25 7.33
CA HIS A 55 0.35 -5.13 6.24
C HIS A 55 -0.43 -4.84 4.96
N ILE A 56 -1.74 -4.59 5.07
CA ILE A 56 -2.62 -4.28 3.93
C ILE A 56 -2.16 -2.98 3.27
N LYS A 57 -1.91 -1.95 4.07
CA LYS A 57 -1.40 -0.67 3.57
C LYS A 57 -0.06 -0.89 2.87
N MET A 58 0.86 -1.65 3.46
CA MET A 58 2.16 -1.93 2.87
C MET A 58 2.05 -2.63 1.52
N LYS A 59 1.20 -3.66 1.39
CA LYS A 59 0.95 -4.33 0.10
C LYS A 59 0.18 -3.47 -0.91
N ALA A 60 -0.70 -2.59 -0.45
CA ALA A 60 -1.54 -1.75 -1.31
C ALA A 60 -0.80 -0.50 -1.81
N PHE A 61 0.23 -0.04 -1.11
CA PHE A 61 0.93 1.21 -1.39
C PHE A 61 1.49 1.31 -2.82
N PRO A 62 2.14 0.28 -3.41
CA PRO A 62 2.60 0.36 -4.80
C PRO A 62 1.46 0.50 -5.82
N PHE A 63 0.24 0.11 -5.46
CA PHE A 63 -0.94 0.26 -6.32
C PHE A 63 -1.65 1.59 -6.14
N PHE A 64 -1.43 2.28 -5.01
CA PHE A 64 -1.89 3.64 -4.76
C PHE A 64 -1.13 4.67 -5.60
N LEU A 65 0.17 4.43 -5.83
CA LEU A 65 1.00 5.29 -6.67
C LEU A 65 0.77 5.02 -8.16
N ASP A 66 0.88 6.07 -8.95
CA ASP A 66 0.90 6.01 -10.41
C ASP A 66 1.86 7.07 -10.99
N GLY A 67 2.12 6.99 -12.29
CA GLY A 67 3.01 7.91 -13.01
C GLY A 67 4.35 8.13 -12.30
N ALA A 68 4.76 9.40 -12.18
CA ALA A 68 6.05 9.79 -11.62
C ALA A 68 6.22 9.35 -10.15
N ALA A 69 5.15 9.33 -9.35
CA ALA A 69 5.22 8.85 -7.97
C ALA A 69 5.52 7.34 -7.91
N LYS A 70 4.93 6.56 -8.82
CA LYS A 70 5.20 5.13 -8.91
C LYS A 70 6.61 4.86 -9.41
N ASP A 71 7.07 5.60 -10.42
CA ASP A 71 8.43 5.50 -10.95
C ASP A 71 9.45 5.80 -9.84
N TRP A 72 9.22 6.85 -9.05
CA TRP A 72 10.05 7.17 -7.88
C TRP A 72 10.17 6.00 -6.89
N LEU A 73 9.07 5.29 -6.61
CA LEU A 73 9.09 4.14 -5.70
C LEU A 73 9.99 3.02 -6.24
N TYR A 74 9.96 2.73 -7.54
CA TYR A 74 10.79 1.70 -8.16
C TYR A 74 12.25 2.12 -8.36
N LEU A 75 12.51 3.42 -8.42
CA LEU A 75 13.86 3.99 -8.49
C LEU A 75 14.53 4.10 -7.11
N GLN A 76 13.78 3.94 -6.01
CA GLN A 76 14.38 3.90 -4.68
C GLN A 76 15.34 2.71 -4.58
N PRO A 77 16.60 2.92 -4.15
CA PRO A 77 17.49 1.81 -3.81
C PRO A 77 16.76 0.90 -2.82
N VAL A 78 16.91 -0.41 -2.98
CA VAL A 78 16.27 -1.45 -2.16
C VAL A 78 16.75 -1.33 -0.71
N LEU A 79 16.23 -0.35 0.03
CA LEU A 79 16.46 -0.13 1.46
C LEU A 79 15.34 -0.72 2.31
N PHE A 80 14.27 -1.24 1.69
CA PHE A 80 13.10 -1.79 2.37
C PHE A 80 13.15 -3.31 2.58
N ASN A 81 14.32 -3.95 2.40
CA ASN A 81 14.49 -5.40 2.50
C ASN A 81 15.38 -5.82 3.69
N THR A 82 15.30 -5.15 4.85
CA THR A 82 15.97 -5.60 6.08
C THR A 82 15.01 -5.56 7.25
#